data_AF-A0A1W2AG05-F1
#
_entry.id   AF-A0A1W2AG05-F1
#
_cell.length_a   1.000
_cell.length_b   1.000
_cell.length_c   1.000
_cell.angle_alpha   90.00
_cell.angle_beta   90.00
_cell.angle_gamma   90.00
#
_symmetry.space_group_name_H-M   'P 1'
#
loop_
_entity.id
_entity.type
_entity.pdbx_description
1 polymer ?
#
loop_
_entity_poly.entity_id
_entity_poly.type
_entity_poly.pdbx_seq_one_letter_code
_entity_poly.pdbx_strand_id
1 'polypeptide(L)'
;MKRLINYIAILCLGLASCKKDGPLNADMDNFNIDSFKPGATDEWLKKEYLDPFNIEVLYRWDRYQLSLAKDLVPPLESKVIPALETVKSIWLSPYLTVAGKEFIKPYTPKQIVLIGSAEYNNDGTITLGTADAGRRINLFIINSFQKSNTANVEQMMHTIHHEFGHILHQNSPIPEDFPRISPEYAANWTANVNTANEAKRLGFVSRYSRSNDNEDFVEMIAFLLVEGQDWFDAYVNTAGDLGKPRLRQKEQMVVDYFKTAYNINFRKLQAEVKAAFDRETGRTTTFAANLARNTYSKMIVAKGDENQSAAFTTAYTSAATAVKTASAALTLADQFELRFGTVIGKPVATLVMTVKNGSTNEEWFYNYKVTVTGDKVTFVLDNTITGVETDKGTKYRPQLKPLLDIIEQASTAAFLSPEHLTKGGFKGSVNTSSYFYGSLIR
;
A
#
# COMPACT_ATOMS: atom_id res chain seq x y z
N MET A 1 13.17 -62.29 47.27
CA MET A 1 11.84 -61.93 47.81
C MET A 1 11.84 -60.77 48.82
N LYS A 2 12.89 -60.53 49.64
CA LYS A 2 12.91 -59.38 50.59
C LYS A 2 13.23 -58.00 49.96
N ARG A 3 13.81 -57.94 48.75
CA ARG A 3 14.09 -56.66 48.07
C ARG A 3 12.92 -56.13 47.22
N LEU A 4 12.00 -56.98 46.76
CA LEU A 4 10.81 -56.55 46.00
C LEU A 4 9.75 -55.88 46.90
N ILE A 5 9.66 -56.29 48.16
CA ILE A 5 8.69 -55.75 49.13
C ILE A 5 9.04 -54.29 49.52
N ASN A 6 10.33 -53.94 49.56
CA ASN A 6 10.77 -52.58 49.88
C ASN A 6 10.51 -51.57 48.73
N TYR A 7 10.47 -52.01 47.47
CA TYR A 7 10.12 -51.13 46.34
C TYR A 7 8.62 -50.92 46.18
N ILE A 8 7.78 -51.90 46.56
CA ILE A 8 6.32 -51.77 46.56
C ILE A 8 5.84 -50.83 47.69
N ALA A 9 6.50 -50.86 48.86
CA ALA A 9 6.17 -49.97 49.97
C ALA A 9 6.48 -48.48 49.70
N ILE A 10 7.49 -48.18 48.89
CA ILE A 10 7.85 -46.80 48.51
C ILE A 10 6.95 -46.27 47.37
N LEU A 11 6.46 -47.15 46.49
CA LEU A 11 5.53 -46.77 45.42
C LEU A 11 4.11 -46.45 45.95
N CYS A 12 3.68 -47.07 47.05
CA CYS A 12 2.36 -46.81 47.66
C CYS A 12 2.28 -45.48 48.45
N LEU A 13 3.40 -44.82 48.77
CA LEU A 13 3.42 -43.54 49.50
C LEU A 13 3.25 -42.30 48.61
N GLY A 14 3.23 -42.45 47.27
CA GLY A 14 3.08 -41.36 46.32
C GLY A 14 1.65 -41.02 45.89
N LEU A 15 0.64 -41.80 46.31
CA LEU A 15 -0.75 -41.65 45.84
C LEU A 15 -1.62 -40.74 46.73
N ALA A 16 -1.05 -40.06 47.73
CA ALA A 16 -1.78 -39.24 48.69
C ALA A 16 -1.61 -37.71 48.51
N SER A 17 -1.44 -37.23 47.27
CA SER A 17 -1.47 -35.78 46.98
C SER A 17 -2.40 -35.40 45.83
N CYS A 18 -3.63 -35.91 45.87
CA CYS A 18 -4.76 -35.15 45.38
C CYS A 18 -5.58 -34.75 46.61
N LYS A 19 -5.35 -33.54 47.14
CA LYS A 19 -6.41 -32.88 47.89
C LYS A 19 -7.53 -32.68 46.88
N LYS A 20 -8.65 -33.37 47.08
CA LYS A 20 -9.88 -33.02 46.40
C LYS A 20 -10.21 -31.62 46.91
N ASP A 21 -10.06 -30.59 46.07
CA ASP A 21 -10.65 -29.29 46.38
C ASP A 21 -12.12 -29.55 46.71
N GLY A 22 -12.60 -28.97 47.81
CA GLY A 22 -13.99 -29.13 48.23
C GLY A 22 -14.94 -28.78 47.07
N PRO A 23 -16.19 -29.27 47.08
CA PRO A 23 -17.17 -28.82 46.09
C PRO A 23 -17.13 -27.29 46.06
N LEU A 24 -16.96 -26.72 44.85
CA LEU A 24 -17.09 -25.29 44.63
C LEU A 24 -18.49 -24.89 45.11
N ASN A 25 -18.56 -24.39 46.34
CA ASN A 25 -19.75 -23.77 46.89
C ASN A 25 -19.82 -22.35 46.28
N ALA A 26 -19.97 -22.31 44.97
CA ALA A 26 -20.32 -21.09 44.27
C ALA A 26 -21.81 -20.90 44.51
N ASP A 27 -22.16 -19.90 45.32
CA ASP A 27 -23.52 -19.47 45.53
C ASP A 27 -24.07 -18.96 44.18
N MET A 28 -24.86 -19.81 43.52
CA MET A 28 -25.50 -19.48 42.24
C MET A 28 -26.63 -18.47 42.38
N ASP A 29 -27.14 -18.26 43.60
CA ASP A 29 -28.15 -17.24 43.87
C ASP A 29 -27.54 -15.84 43.91
N ASN A 30 -26.22 -15.74 44.14
CA ASN A 30 -25.40 -14.53 44.02
C ASN A 30 -24.59 -14.48 42.71
N PHE A 31 -24.84 -15.38 41.75
CA PHE A 31 -24.25 -15.25 40.42
C PHE A 31 -24.89 -14.04 39.75
N ASN A 32 -24.11 -12.96 39.69
CA ASN A 32 -24.53 -11.66 39.17
C ASN A 32 -25.21 -11.85 37.81
N ILE A 33 -26.54 -11.78 37.79
CA ILE A 33 -27.32 -11.57 36.58
C ILE A 33 -26.79 -10.24 36.04
N ASP A 34 -26.05 -10.31 34.94
CA ASP A 34 -25.29 -9.24 34.30
C ASP A 34 -26.00 -7.88 34.44
N SER A 35 -25.71 -7.15 35.53
CA SER A 35 -26.24 -5.81 35.77
C SER A 35 -25.33 -4.84 35.04
N PHE A 36 -25.31 -4.98 33.72
CA PHE A 36 -24.47 -4.18 32.85
C PHE A 36 -24.69 -2.69 33.11
N LYS A 37 -23.61 -1.99 33.44
CA LYS A 37 -23.56 -0.54 33.53
C LYS A 37 -22.58 -0.05 32.47
N PRO A 38 -23.04 0.78 31.50
CA PRO A 38 -22.16 1.36 30.51
C PRO A 38 -20.97 2.07 31.15
N GLY A 39 -19.77 1.79 30.64
CA GLY A 39 -18.53 2.47 31.01
C GLY A 39 -18.10 3.52 30.00
N ALA A 40 -16.91 4.11 30.21
CA ALA A 40 -16.34 5.12 29.31
C ALA A 40 -16.14 4.59 27.87
N THR A 41 -15.80 3.31 27.73
CA THR A 41 -15.68 2.65 26.41
C THR A 41 -17.03 2.63 25.69
N ASP A 42 -18.11 2.24 26.36
CA ASP A 42 -19.46 2.21 25.77
C ASP A 42 -19.93 3.61 25.33
N GLU A 43 -19.71 4.62 26.18
CA GLU A 43 -20.03 6.02 25.85
C GLU A 43 -19.25 6.51 24.63
N TRP A 44 -17.96 6.18 24.55
CA TRP A 44 -17.12 6.52 23.41
C TRP A 44 -17.60 5.81 22.13
N LEU A 45 -17.89 4.51 22.19
CA LEU A 45 -18.40 3.75 21.05
C LEU A 45 -19.74 4.30 20.57
N LYS A 46 -20.64 4.65 21.49
CA LYS A 46 -21.92 5.26 21.14
C LYS A 46 -21.70 6.58 20.38
N LYS A 47 -20.86 7.46 20.93
CA LYS A 47 -20.59 8.78 20.36
C LYS A 47 -19.86 8.72 19.03
N GLU A 48 -18.87 7.84 18.90
CA GLU A 48 -17.92 7.85 17.78
C GLU A 48 -18.31 6.91 16.65
N TYR A 49 -19.15 5.90 16.91
CA TYR A 49 -19.62 4.88 15.96
C TYR A 49 -21.14 4.81 15.81
N LEU A 50 -21.88 4.58 16.91
CA LEU A 50 -23.32 4.33 16.83
C LEU A 50 -24.10 5.57 16.34
N ASP A 51 -23.97 6.69 17.04
CA ASP A 51 -24.69 7.92 16.70
C ASP A 51 -24.33 8.48 15.29
N PRO A 52 -23.04 8.53 14.88
CA PRO A 52 -22.68 9.11 13.59
C PRO A 52 -22.84 8.17 12.39
N PHE A 53 -22.73 6.84 12.57
CA PHE A 53 -22.68 5.88 11.47
C PHE A 53 -23.69 4.74 11.56
N ASN A 54 -24.44 4.63 12.66
CA ASN A 54 -25.35 3.52 12.96
C ASN A 54 -24.63 2.16 12.94
N ILE A 55 -23.41 2.14 13.51
CA ILE A 55 -22.58 0.96 13.67
C ILE A 55 -22.53 0.61 15.15
N GLU A 56 -23.02 -0.57 15.50
CA GLU A 56 -22.84 -1.16 16.82
C GLU A 56 -21.49 -1.87 16.89
N VAL A 57 -20.71 -1.61 17.93
CA VAL A 57 -19.43 -2.28 18.17
C VAL A 57 -19.60 -3.26 19.32
N LEU A 58 -19.45 -4.54 19.02
CA LEU A 58 -19.50 -5.64 19.99
C LEU A 58 -18.08 -5.98 20.44
N TYR A 59 -17.68 -5.42 21.58
CA TYR A 59 -16.40 -5.76 22.24
C TYR A 59 -16.59 -6.58 23.53
N ARG A 60 -17.77 -6.48 24.15
CA ARG A 60 -18.13 -7.32 25.30
C ARG A 60 -18.27 -8.77 24.84
N TRP A 61 -17.64 -9.67 25.57
CA TRP A 61 -17.55 -11.06 25.16
C TRP A 61 -18.89 -11.77 25.25
N ASP A 62 -19.45 -12.12 24.10
CA ASP A 62 -20.57 -13.05 23.98
C ASP A 62 -20.14 -14.20 23.08
N ARG A 63 -19.95 -15.38 23.68
CA ARG A 63 -19.49 -16.58 22.98
C ARG A 63 -20.48 -17.05 21.92
N TYR A 64 -21.76 -16.72 22.04
CA TYR A 64 -22.79 -17.12 21.07
C TYR A 64 -22.85 -16.22 19.83
N GLN A 65 -22.16 -15.07 19.85
CA GLN A 65 -22.00 -14.22 18.66
C GLN A 65 -20.87 -14.69 17.73
N LEU A 66 -20.08 -15.69 18.16
CA LEU A 66 -18.88 -16.15 17.51
C LEU A 66 -18.94 -17.65 17.19
N SER A 67 -18.01 -18.12 16.36
CA SER A 67 -17.92 -19.55 16.04
C SER A 67 -17.62 -20.36 17.30
N LEU A 68 -18.57 -21.22 17.69
CA LEU A 68 -18.42 -22.11 18.84
C LEU A 68 -17.31 -23.15 18.64
N ALA A 69 -16.93 -23.43 17.38
CA ALA A 69 -15.93 -24.41 16.99
C ALA A 69 -14.48 -23.88 17.05
N LYS A 70 -14.27 -22.60 17.38
CA LYS A 70 -12.94 -21.95 17.35
C LYS A 70 -12.50 -21.48 18.73
N ASP A 71 -11.26 -21.74 19.13
CA ASP A 71 -10.71 -21.21 20.37
C ASP A 71 -10.38 -19.72 20.20
N LEU A 72 -11.30 -18.88 20.66
CA LEU A 72 -11.21 -17.42 20.54
C LEU A 72 -11.15 -16.80 21.93
N VAL A 73 -10.37 -15.74 22.09
CA VAL A 73 -10.23 -15.02 23.36
C VAL A 73 -10.89 -13.64 23.29
N PRO A 74 -11.41 -13.12 24.43
CA PRO A 74 -11.99 -11.79 24.48
C PRO A 74 -10.98 -10.69 24.16
N PRO A 75 -11.42 -9.58 23.54
CA PRO A 75 -10.57 -8.42 23.34
C PRO A 75 -10.25 -7.76 24.70
N LEU A 76 -9.02 -7.29 24.85
CA LEU A 76 -8.61 -6.43 25.96
C LEU A 76 -9.27 -5.07 25.77
N GLU A 77 -10.06 -4.62 26.75
CA GLU A 77 -10.78 -3.35 26.66
C GLU A 77 -9.83 -2.16 26.40
N SER A 78 -8.63 -2.18 26.99
CA SER A 78 -7.58 -1.16 26.76
C SER A 78 -7.08 -1.07 25.31
N LYS A 79 -7.40 -2.06 24.47
CA LYS A 79 -7.06 -2.10 23.04
C LYS A 79 -8.22 -1.72 22.12
N VAL A 80 -9.45 -1.66 22.64
CA VAL A 80 -10.67 -1.37 21.86
C VAL A 80 -10.62 0.02 21.26
N ILE A 81 -10.48 1.06 22.09
CA ILE A 81 -10.45 2.45 21.62
C ILE A 81 -9.27 2.68 20.66
N PRO A 82 -8.01 2.31 20.97
CA PRO A 82 -6.90 2.51 20.04
C PRO A 82 -7.09 1.86 18.66
N ALA A 83 -7.63 0.64 18.61
CA ALA A 83 -7.89 -0.05 17.34
C ALA A 83 -8.98 0.67 16.54
N LEU A 84 -10.08 1.04 17.20
CA LEU A 84 -11.22 1.69 16.55
C LEU A 84 -10.98 3.16 16.20
N GLU A 85 -10.12 3.86 16.92
CA GLU A 85 -9.65 5.18 16.49
C GLU A 85 -8.95 5.06 15.13
N THR A 86 -8.08 4.06 14.97
CA THR A 86 -7.39 3.80 13.70
C THR A 86 -8.37 3.38 12.60
N VAL A 87 -9.31 2.46 12.87
CA VAL A 87 -10.35 2.08 11.90
C VAL A 87 -11.17 3.28 11.45
N LYS A 88 -11.65 4.11 12.39
CA LYS A 88 -12.41 5.32 12.07
C LYS A 88 -11.58 6.33 11.26
N SER A 89 -10.32 6.50 11.62
CA SER A 89 -9.39 7.45 11.01
C SER A 89 -9.09 7.07 9.56
N ILE A 90 -8.87 5.79 9.27
CA ILE A 90 -8.44 5.30 7.93
C ILE A 90 -9.63 4.95 7.03
N TRP A 91 -10.74 4.42 7.57
CA TRP A 91 -11.90 4.05 6.76
C TRP A 91 -13.03 5.07 6.82
N LEU A 92 -13.69 5.24 7.97
CA LEU A 92 -14.94 6.00 8.03
C LEU A 92 -14.73 7.50 7.72
N SER A 93 -13.66 8.11 8.22
CA SER A 93 -13.43 9.55 8.08
C SER A 93 -13.14 9.97 6.63
N PRO A 94 -12.28 9.28 5.85
CA PRO A 94 -12.09 9.59 4.44
C PRO A 94 -13.37 9.54 3.60
N TYR A 95 -14.18 8.50 3.79
CA TYR A 95 -15.48 8.42 3.11
C TYR A 95 -16.44 9.53 3.55
N LEU A 96 -16.48 9.87 4.83
CA LEU A 96 -17.26 10.99 5.33
C LEU A 96 -16.82 12.33 4.70
N THR A 97 -15.51 12.56 4.58
CA THR A 97 -14.93 13.78 3.99
C THR A 97 -15.20 13.88 2.49
N VAL A 98 -15.14 12.78 1.76
CA VAL A 98 -15.25 12.79 0.29
C VAL A 98 -16.68 12.61 -0.21
N ALA A 99 -17.49 11.81 0.47
CA ALA A 99 -18.83 11.40 0.04
C ALA A 99 -19.96 11.89 0.96
N GLY A 100 -19.65 12.29 2.20
CA GLY A 100 -20.63 12.79 3.16
C GLY A 100 -21.43 11.70 3.88
N LYS A 101 -22.29 12.14 4.82
CA LYS A 101 -23.09 11.27 5.69
C LYS A 101 -24.14 10.46 4.91
N GLU A 102 -24.70 11.06 3.86
CA GLU A 102 -25.73 10.44 3.02
C GLU A 102 -25.22 9.22 2.26
N PHE A 103 -23.91 9.17 1.97
CA PHE A 103 -23.29 7.97 1.40
C PHE A 103 -22.91 6.97 2.48
N ILE A 104 -22.17 7.37 3.52
CA ILE A 104 -21.53 6.38 4.40
C ILE A 104 -22.54 5.63 5.28
N LYS A 105 -23.61 6.29 5.78
CA LYS A 105 -24.57 5.66 6.70
C LYS A 105 -25.38 4.50 6.11
N PRO A 106 -25.90 4.59 4.86
CA PRO A 106 -26.62 3.47 4.26
C PRO A 106 -25.73 2.24 4.06
N TYR A 107 -24.49 2.44 3.60
CA TYR A 107 -23.64 1.36 3.13
C TYR A 107 -22.71 0.77 4.21
N THR A 108 -22.51 1.41 5.36
CA THR A 108 -21.72 0.80 6.43
C THR A 108 -22.42 -0.45 7.00
N PRO A 109 -21.64 -1.48 7.37
CA PRO A 109 -22.16 -2.62 8.12
C PRO A 109 -22.76 -2.14 9.43
N LYS A 110 -23.74 -2.88 9.95
CA LYS A 110 -24.45 -2.50 11.18
C LYS A 110 -23.70 -2.95 12.44
N GLN A 111 -22.78 -3.90 12.30
CA GLN A 111 -22.00 -4.41 13.43
C GLN A 111 -20.50 -4.54 13.11
N ILE A 112 -19.68 -4.23 14.10
CA ILE A 112 -18.25 -4.60 14.15
C ILE A 112 -18.06 -5.45 15.41
N VAL A 113 -17.52 -6.65 15.27
CA VAL A 113 -17.21 -7.54 16.40
C VAL A 113 -15.71 -7.58 16.62
N LEU A 114 -15.28 -7.35 17.86
CA LEU A 114 -13.87 -7.33 18.23
C LEU A 114 -13.47 -8.63 18.92
N ILE A 115 -12.39 -9.24 18.44
CA ILE A 115 -11.90 -10.54 18.92
C ILE A 115 -10.41 -10.41 19.27
N GLY A 116 -10.04 -10.88 20.47
CA GLY A 116 -8.70 -10.66 21.01
C GLY A 116 -7.60 -11.46 20.33
N SER A 117 -7.92 -12.66 19.84
CA SER A 117 -6.97 -13.59 19.21
C SER A 117 -7.17 -13.69 17.71
N ALA A 118 -6.22 -14.35 17.05
CA ALA A 118 -6.38 -14.94 15.74
C ALA A 118 -7.47 -16.01 15.73
N GLU A 119 -8.10 -16.24 14.59
CA GLU A 119 -8.82 -17.48 14.32
C GLU A 119 -7.95 -18.40 13.46
N TYR A 120 -7.72 -19.62 13.93
CA TYR A 120 -6.93 -20.62 13.21
C TYR A 120 -7.82 -21.53 12.37
N ASN A 121 -7.44 -21.70 11.10
CA ASN A 121 -8.07 -22.62 10.17
C ASN A 121 -7.48 -24.03 10.29
N ASN A 122 -8.20 -25.02 9.77
CA ASN A 122 -7.79 -26.43 9.87
C ASN A 122 -6.48 -26.72 9.10
N ASP A 123 -6.11 -25.85 8.16
CA ASP A 123 -4.88 -25.89 7.39
C ASP A 123 -3.71 -25.12 8.05
N GLY A 124 -3.91 -24.59 9.26
CA GLY A 124 -2.93 -23.82 10.01
C GLY A 124 -2.82 -22.35 9.60
N THR A 125 -3.61 -21.89 8.63
CA THR A 125 -3.68 -20.47 8.28
C THR A 125 -4.48 -19.68 9.31
N ILE A 126 -4.33 -18.36 9.31
CA ILE A 126 -4.99 -17.46 10.26
C ILE A 126 -5.98 -16.56 9.53
N THR A 127 -7.20 -16.48 10.04
CA THR A 127 -8.22 -15.53 9.64
C THR A 127 -8.10 -14.26 10.50
N LEU A 128 -7.92 -13.12 9.84
CA LEU A 128 -7.64 -11.83 10.49
C LEU A 128 -8.77 -10.80 10.36
N GLY A 129 -9.75 -11.11 9.53
CA GLY A 129 -11.06 -10.48 9.49
C GLY A 129 -12.01 -11.31 8.63
N THR A 130 -13.30 -11.19 8.88
CA THR A 130 -14.37 -11.75 8.03
C THR A 130 -15.54 -10.79 8.01
N ALA A 131 -16.33 -10.79 6.95
CA ALA A 131 -17.68 -10.24 7.01
C ALA A 131 -18.77 -11.29 6.77
N ASP A 132 -19.90 -11.08 7.45
CA ASP A 132 -21.11 -11.87 7.25
C ASP A 132 -22.10 -11.05 6.40
N ALA A 133 -22.08 -11.32 5.10
CA ALA A 133 -23.01 -10.77 4.10
C ALA A 133 -23.21 -9.25 4.20
N GLY A 134 -22.13 -8.50 4.44
CA GLY A 134 -22.14 -7.04 4.50
C GLY A 134 -22.82 -6.43 5.74
N ARG A 135 -23.34 -7.23 6.68
CA ARG A 135 -24.01 -6.74 7.89
C ARG A 135 -23.05 -6.57 9.06
N ARG A 136 -22.03 -7.41 9.11
CA ARG A 136 -21.12 -7.55 10.24
C ARG A 136 -19.69 -7.72 9.75
N ILE A 137 -18.74 -7.04 10.39
CA ILE A 137 -17.30 -7.28 10.22
C ILE A 137 -16.72 -7.81 11.54
N ASN A 138 -16.00 -8.91 11.50
CA ASN A 138 -15.22 -9.42 12.62
C ASN A 138 -13.76 -8.97 12.49
N LEU A 139 -13.20 -8.35 13.53
CA LEU A 139 -11.81 -7.92 13.59
C LEU A 139 -11.07 -8.75 14.63
N PHE A 140 -10.04 -9.48 14.21
CA PHE A 140 -9.26 -10.38 15.04
C PHE A 140 -7.93 -9.75 15.50
N ILE A 141 -7.26 -10.40 16.45
CA ILE A 141 -5.97 -9.97 17.04
C ILE A 141 -6.02 -8.54 17.63
N ILE A 142 -7.15 -8.15 18.21
CA ILE A 142 -7.26 -6.84 18.87
C ILE A 142 -6.26 -6.72 20.04
N ASN A 143 -5.92 -7.83 20.72
CA ASN A 143 -5.03 -7.80 21.88
C ASN A 143 -3.59 -7.42 21.52
N SER A 144 -3.16 -7.73 20.30
CA SER A 144 -1.83 -7.38 19.80
C SER A 144 -1.83 -6.14 18.91
N PHE A 145 -2.94 -5.38 18.89
CA PHE A 145 -3.00 -4.14 18.11
C PHE A 145 -1.96 -3.12 18.58
N GLN A 146 -1.17 -2.65 17.61
CA GLN A 146 -0.17 -1.61 17.75
C GLN A 146 -0.08 -0.85 16.43
N LYS A 147 -0.21 0.48 16.47
CA LYS A 147 -0.15 1.33 15.27
C LYS A 147 1.18 1.22 14.51
N SER A 148 2.27 1.00 15.24
CA SER A 148 3.62 0.79 14.68
C SER A 148 3.76 -0.53 13.92
N ASN A 149 2.88 -1.52 14.17
CA ASN A 149 2.83 -2.73 13.36
C ASN A 149 2.00 -2.47 12.11
N THR A 150 2.62 -1.78 11.15
CA THR A 150 2.02 -1.39 9.86
C THR A 150 1.37 -2.54 9.12
N ALA A 151 1.98 -3.73 9.11
CA ALA A 151 1.44 -4.91 8.43
C ALA A 151 0.10 -5.37 9.02
N ASN A 152 -0.04 -5.37 10.35
CA ASN A 152 -1.32 -5.72 10.99
C ASN A 152 -2.40 -4.68 10.69
N VAL A 153 -2.04 -3.39 10.69
CA VAL A 153 -2.97 -2.31 10.33
C VAL A 153 -3.39 -2.43 8.87
N GLU A 154 -2.44 -2.66 7.96
CA GLU A 154 -2.66 -2.87 6.53
C GLU A 154 -3.65 -4.02 6.31
N GLN A 155 -3.43 -5.17 6.94
CA GLN A 155 -4.33 -6.31 6.80
C GLN A 155 -5.74 -6.07 7.36
N MET A 156 -5.84 -5.40 8.51
CA MET A 156 -7.13 -5.02 9.09
C MET A 156 -7.89 -4.09 8.16
N MET A 157 -7.22 -3.06 7.62
CA MET A 157 -7.84 -2.10 6.71
C MET A 157 -8.16 -2.71 5.36
N HIS A 158 -7.31 -3.60 4.83
CA HIS A 158 -7.57 -4.35 3.61
C HIS A 158 -8.86 -5.13 3.72
N THR A 159 -9.04 -5.87 4.82
CA THR A 159 -10.26 -6.64 5.08
C THR A 159 -11.49 -5.73 5.14
N ILE A 160 -11.41 -4.61 5.89
CA ILE A 160 -12.53 -3.67 6.00
C ILE A 160 -12.90 -3.08 4.63
N HIS A 161 -11.92 -2.64 3.84
CA HIS A 161 -12.17 -2.05 2.52
C HIS A 161 -12.65 -3.07 1.49
N HIS A 162 -12.14 -4.31 1.54
CA HIS A 162 -12.57 -5.43 0.71
C HIS A 162 -14.06 -5.71 0.94
N GLU A 163 -14.45 -5.91 2.20
CA GLU A 163 -15.83 -6.22 2.58
C GLU A 163 -16.79 -5.05 2.33
N PHE A 164 -16.32 -3.81 2.55
CA PHE A 164 -17.09 -2.64 2.18
C PHE A 164 -17.27 -2.56 0.65
N GLY A 165 -16.25 -2.91 -0.13
CA GLY A 165 -16.34 -3.06 -1.58
C GLY A 165 -17.42 -4.05 -1.99
N HIS A 166 -17.58 -5.16 -1.24
CA HIS A 166 -18.67 -6.10 -1.45
C HIS A 166 -20.05 -5.48 -1.23
N ILE A 167 -20.22 -4.73 -0.14
CA ILE A 167 -21.49 -4.03 0.13
C ILE A 167 -21.81 -3.05 -1.01
N LEU A 168 -20.81 -2.31 -1.49
CA LEU A 168 -21.01 -1.39 -2.60
C LEU A 168 -21.49 -2.13 -3.84
N HIS A 169 -20.73 -3.11 -4.35
CA HIS A 169 -21.12 -3.74 -5.62
C HIS A 169 -22.45 -4.51 -5.55
N GLN A 170 -22.84 -5.00 -4.38
CA GLN A 170 -24.16 -5.61 -4.17
C GLN A 170 -25.31 -4.60 -4.29
N ASN A 171 -25.06 -3.32 -4.00
CA ASN A 171 -26.04 -2.24 -4.14
C ASN A 171 -25.99 -1.57 -5.53
N SER A 172 -24.81 -1.54 -6.16
CA SER A 172 -24.63 -1.07 -7.54
C SER A 172 -23.72 -2.06 -8.27
N PRO A 173 -24.25 -2.93 -9.15
CA PRO A 173 -23.48 -4.01 -9.76
C PRO A 173 -22.18 -3.53 -10.44
N ILE A 174 -21.15 -4.37 -10.38
CA ILE A 174 -19.90 -4.12 -11.10
C ILE A 174 -20.17 -3.98 -12.61
N PRO A 175 -19.38 -3.18 -13.35
CA PRO A 175 -19.51 -3.10 -14.79
C PRO A 175 -19.32 -4.46 -15.46
N GLU A 176 -20.22 -4.86 -16.36
CA GLU A 176 -20.18 -6.17 -17.05
C GLU A 176 -18.89 -6.41 -17.85
N ASP A 177 -18.22 -5.34 -18.29
CA ASP A 177 -16.96 -5.42 -19.03
C ASP A 177 -15.74 -5.65 -18.13
N PHE A 178 -15.84 -5.44 -16.81
CA PHE A 178 -14.73 -5.62 -15.88
C PHE A 178 -14.12 -7.04 -15.93
N PRO A 179 -14.90 -8.13 -15.80
CA PRO A 179 -14.36 -9.49 -15.88
C PRO A 179 -13.78 -9.85 -17.25
N ARG A 180 -14.11 -9.11 -18.31
CA ARG A 180 -13.58 -9.35 -19.66
C ARG A 180 -12.13 -8.88 -19.82
N ILE A 181 -11.65 -8.02 -18.92
CA ILE A 181 -10.26 -7.52 -18.96
C ILE A 181 -9.27 -8.65 -18.67
N SER A 182 -9.57 -9.49 -17.67
CA SER A 182 -8.77 -10.64 -17.26
C SER A 182 -9.69 -11.86 -17.08
N PRO A 183 -10.02 -12.60 -18.16
CA PRO A 183 -10.95 -13.72 -18.07
C PRO A 183 -10.39 -14.98 -17.39
N GLU A 184 -9.09 -14.99 -17.03
CA GLU A 184 -8.37 -16.17 -16.56
C GLU A 184 -8.58 -16.48 -15.06
N TYR A 185 -9.85 -16.55 -14.63
CA TYR A 185 -10.25 -16.98 -13.28
C TYR A 185 -9.87 -18.45 -13.01
N ALA A 186 -9.60 -18.76 -11.74
CA ALA A 186 -9.15 -20.06 -11.27
C ALA A 186 -10.15 -20.65 -10.27
N ALA A 187 -10.74 -21.79 -10.62
CA ALA A 187 -11.69 -22.51 -9.75
C ALA A 187 -11.09 -22.85 -8.37
N ASN A 188 -9.78 -23.12 -8.30
CA ASN A 188 -9.04 -23.20 -7.05
C ASN A 188 -7.94 -22.12 -7.02
N TRP A 189 -8.24 -20.99 -6.39
CA TRP A 189 -7.30 -19.88 -6.26
C TRP A 189 -6.09 -20.20 -5.37
N THR A 190 -6.17 -21.18 -4.47
CA THR A 190 -5.06 -21.57 -3.59
C THR A 190 -4.07 -22.52 -4.26
N ALA A 191 -4.40 -23.04 -5.46
CA ALA A 191 -3.57 -23.98 -6.19
C ALA A 191 -2.14 -23.45 -6.41
N ASN A 192 -1.15 -24.35 -6.32
CA ASN A 192 0.27 -24.00 -6.48
C ASN A 192 0.61 -23.37 -7.84
N VAL A 193 -0.16 -23.72 -8.88
CA VAL A 193 -0.02 -23.13 -10.22
C VAL A 193 -0.47 -21.67 -10.28
N ASN A 194 -1.37 -21.25 -9.39
CA ASN A 194 -1.80 -19.86 -9.26
C ASN A 194 -0.81 -19.09 -8.39
N THR A 195 0.40 -18.84 -8.88
CA THR A 195 1.40 -18.04 -8.14
C THR A 195 1.06 -16.54 -8.19
N ALA A 196 1.62 -15.74 -7.27
CA ALA A 196 1.44 -14.29 -7.30
C ALA A 196 1.98 -13.65 -8.59
N ASN A 197 3.09 -14.18 -9.13
CA ASN A 197 3.65 -13.73 -10.40
C ASN A 197 2.73 -14.06 -11.59
N GLU A 198 2.11 -15.24 -11.57
CA GLU A 198 1.16 -15.61 -12.63
C GLU A 198 -0.11 -14.77 -12.58
N ALA A 199 -0.67 -14.56 -11.38
CA ALA A 199 -1.81 -13.66 -11.20
C ALA A 199 -1.50 -12.24 -11.71
N LYS A 200 -0.35 -11.68 -11.32
CA LYS A 200 0.14 -10.39 -11.80
C LYS A 200 0.25 -10.33 -13.32
N ARG A 201 0.90 -11.34 -13.93
CA ARG A 201 1.10 -11.43 -15.40
C ARG A 201 -0.23 -11.44 -16.16
N LEU A 202 -1.27 -12.06 -15.59
CA LEU A 202 -2.61 -12.14 -16.16
C LEU A 202 -3.47 -10.88 -15.89
N GLY A 203 -2.99 -9.94 -15.10
CA GLY A 203 -3.67 -8.69 -14.78
C GLY A 203 -4.57 -8.75 -13.54
N PHE A 204 -4.23 -9.59 -12.57
CA PHE A 204 -4.88 -9.65 -11.26
C PHE A 204 -3.98 -9.06 -10.19
N VAL A 205 -4.53 -8.32 -9.22
CA VAL A 205 -3.74 -7.64 -8.17
C VAL A 205 -3.28 -8.61 -7.08
N SER A 206 -4.01 -9.69 -6.84
CA SER A 206 -3.62 -10.78 -5.93
C SER A 206 -3.93 -12.15 -6.52
N ARG A 207 -3.42 -13.21 -5.86
CA ARG A 207 -3.82 -14.59 -6.18
C ARG A 207 -5.31 -14.79 -5.94
N TYR A 208 -5.84 -14.15 -4.89
CA TYR A 208 -7.23 -14.26 -4.46
C TYR A 208 -8.18 -13.58 -5.45
N SER A 209 -7.77 -12.48 -6.10
CA SER A 209 -8.51 -11.85 -7.21
C SER A 209 -8.85 -12.79 -8.36
N ARG A 210 -8.21 -13.97 -8.47
CA ARG A 210 -8.55 -14.97 -9.49
C ARG A 210 -9.68 -15.90 -9.09
N SER A 211 -10.22 -15.81 -7.87
CA SER A 211 -11.29 -16.70 -7.41
C SER A 211 -12.60 -16.48 -8.19
N ASN A 212 -13.01 -15.22 -8.39
CA ASN A 212 -14.11 -14.82 -9.26
C ASN A 212 -14.05 -13.30 -9.55
N ASP A 213 -15.00 -12.82 -10.37
CA ASP A 213 -15.11 -11.45 -10.84
C ASP A 213 -15.40 -10.42 -9.74
N ASN A 214 -16.27 -10.74 -8.79
CA ASN A 214 -16.58 -9.86 -7.67
C ASN A 214 -15.37 -9.67 -6.75
N GLU A 215 -14.64 -10.76 -6.47
CA GLU A 215 -13.42 -10.75 -5.65
C GLU A 215 -12.30 -9.95 -6.32
N ASP A 216 -12.12 -10.12 -7.63
CA ASP A 216 -11.19 -9.32 -8.43
C ASP A 216 -11.48 -7.83 -8.31
N PHE A 217 -12.75 -7.46 -8.44
CA PHE A 217 -13.17 -6.07 -8.37
C PHE A 217 -12.92 -5.44 -6.99
N VAL A 218 -13.30 -6.13 -5.90
CA VAL A 218 -13.12 -5.57 -4.55
C VAL A 218 -11.68 -5.60 -4.08
N GLU A 219 -10.87 -6.56 -4.53
CA GLU A 219 -9.44 -6.57 -4.28
C GLU A 219 -8.78 -5.36 -4.92
N MET A 220 -9.16 -4.99 -6.15
CA MET A 220 -8.68 -3.75 -6.77
C MET A 220 -8.98 -2.52 -5.91
N ILE A 221 -10.19 -2.43 -5.34
CA ILE A 221 -10.58 -1.33 -4.42
C ILE A 221 -9.69 -1.34 -3.17
N ALA A 222 -9.57 -2.49 -2.50
CA ALA A 222 -8.83 -2.62 -1.25
C ALA A 222 -7.34 -2.28 -1.42
N PHE A 223 -6.68 -2.86 -2.43
CA PHE A 223 -5.27 -2.57 -2.73
C PHE A 223 -5.06 -1.10 -3.09
N LEU A 224 -5.91 -0.52 -3.95
CA LEU A 224 -5.76 0.88 -4.33
C LEU A 224 -5.91 1.83 -3.12
N LEU A 225 -6.84 1.57 -2.21
CA LEU A 225 -7.08 2.43 -1.04
C LEU A 225 -6.04 2.24 0.06
N VAL A 226 -5.67 1.00 0.40
CA VAL A 226 -4.83 0.70 1.56
C VAL A 226 -3.35 0.80 1.25
N GLU A 227 -2.89 0.15 0.18
CA GLU A 227 -1.48 0.19 -0.24
C GLU A 227 -1.14 1.48 -0.98
N GLY A 228 -2.15 2.04 -1.68
CA GLY A 228 -2.05 3.34 -2.32
C GLY A 228 -1.48 3.29 -3.75
N GLN A 229 -1.52 4.45 -4.41
CA GLN A 229 -1.16 4.57 -5.82
C GLN A 229 0.30 4.20 -6.11
N ASP A 230 1.23 4.61 -5.23
CA ASP A 230 2.67 4.36 -5.42
C ASP A 230 3.00 2.86 -5.43
N TRP A 231 2.33 2.09 -4.56
CA TRP A 231 2.46 0.63 -4.54
C TRP A 231 1.85 0.02 -5.80
N PHE A 232 0.65 0.47 -6.18
CA PHE A 232 -0.04 -0.08 -7.35
C PHE A 232 0.75 0.16 -8.64
N ASP A 233 1.31 1.35 -8.82
CA ASP A 233 2.16 1.67 -9.97
C ASP A 233 3.41 0.78 -10.03
N ALA A 234 4.10 0.59 -8.90
CA ALA A 234 5.23 -0.32 -8.82
C ALA A 234 4.83 -1.77 -9.16
N TYR A 235 3.68 -2.21 -8.65
CA TYR A 235 3.13 -3.52 -8.94
C TYR A 235 2.88 -3.71 -10.44
N VAL A 236 2.17 -2.76 -11.05
CA VAL A 236 1.81 -2.73 -12.48
C VAL A 236 3.05 -2.67 -13.39
N ASN A 237 4.07 -1.91 -13.00
CA ASN A 237 5.31 -1.78 -13.77
C ASN A 237 6.13 -3.08 -13.84
N THR A 238 5.79 -4.08 -13.01
CA THR A 238 6.39 -5.43 -13.04
C THR A 238 5.47 -6.50 -13.64
N ALA A 239 4.29 -6.13 -14.17
CA ALA A 239 3.28 -7.07 -14.65
C ALA A 239 3.50 -7.59 -16.08
N GLY A 240 4.50 -7.05 -16.79
CA GLY A 240 4.78 -7.38 -18.19
C GLY A 240 3.72 -6.87 -19.17
N ASP A 241 3.91 -7.15 -20.46
CA ASP A 241 3.12 -6.55 -21.55
C ASP A 241 1.64 -6.94 -21.55
N LEU A 242 1.30 -8.11 -20.98
CA LEU A 242 -0.08 -8.56 -20.84
C LEU A 242 -0.76 -7.95 -19.61
N GLY A 243 -0.12 -8.06 -18.43
CA GLY A 243 -0.73 -7.69 -17.16
C GLY A 243 -0.82 -6.17 -16.97
N LYS A 244 0.18 -5.42 -17.45
CA LYS A 244 0.24 -3.95 -17.28
C LYS A 244 -0.98 -3.22 -17.85
N PRO A 245 -1.35 -3.37 -19.14
CA PRO A 245 -2.53 -2.68 -19.68
C PRO A 245 -3.83 -3.13 -19.00
N ARG A 246 -3.95 -4.42 -18.65
CA ARG A 246 -5.13 -4.97 -17.97
C ARG A 246 -5.34 -4.35 -16.58
N LEU A 247 -4.29 -4.30 -15.76
CA LEU A 247 -4.37 -3.69 -14.43
C LEU A 247 -4.69 -2.18 -14.49
N ARG A 248 -4.13 -1.46 -15.47
CA ARG A 248 -4.46 -0.04 -15.70
C ARG A 248 -5.91 0.15 -16.11
N GLN A 249 -6.44 -0.74 -16.95
CA GLN A 249 -7.84 -0.69 -17.35
C GLN A 249 -8.76 -0.97 -16.15
N LYS A 250 -8.45 -1.98 -15.33
CA LYS A 250 -9.20 -2.27 -14.10
C LYS A 250 -9.16 -1.12 -13.11
N GLU A 251 -8.00 -0.50 -12.91
CA GLU A 251 -7.85 0.70 -12.09
C GLU A 251 -8.78 1.82 -12.56
N GLN A 252 -8.80 2.09 -13.86
CA GLN A 252 -9.68 3.10 -14.43
C GLN A 252 -11.16 2.75 -14.23
N MET A 253 -11.56 1.49 -14.40
CA MET A 253 -12.93 1.05 -14.15
C MET A 253 -13.35 1.22 -12.68
N VAL A 254 -12.44 1.01 -11.72
CA VAL A 254 -12.72 1.31 -10.31
C VAL A 254 -12.96 2.81 -10.11
N VAL A 255 -12.11 3.67 -10.69
CA VAL A 255 -12.28 5.13 -10.62
C VAL A 255 -13.62 5.55 -11.20
N ASP A 256 -13.97 5.04 -12.38
CA ASP A 256 -15.20 5.37 -13.09
C ASP A 256 -16.43 4.83 -12.36
N TYR A 257 -16.37 3.62 -11.81
CA TYR A 257 -17.43 3.03 -11.01
C TYR A 257 -17.78 3.90 -9.80
N PHE A 258 -16.80 4.29 -8.98
CA PHE A 258 -17.06 5.16 -7.82
C PHE A 258 -17.66 6.50 -8.23
N LYS A 259 -17.22 7.05 -9.37
CA LYS A 259 -17.76 8.30 -9.89
C LYS A 259 -19.19 8.16 -10.39
N THR A 260 -19.51 7.10 -11.10
CA THR A 260 -20.82 6.90 -11.74
C THR A 260 -21.87 6.35 -10.78
N ALA A 261 -21.53 5.32 -9.99
CA ALA A 261 -22.44 4.67 -9.05
C ALA A 261 -22.72 5.52 -7.80
N TYR A 262 -21.72 6.27 -7.32
CA TYR A 262 -21.79 6.94 -6.02
C TYR A 262 -21.41 8.42 -6.03
N ASN A 263 -21.06 8.98 -7.18
CA ASN A 263 -20.55 10.36 -7.30
C ASN A 263 -19.32 10.65 -6.42
N ILE A 264 -18.49 9.63 -6.17
CA ILE A 264 -17.28 9.74 -5.36
C ILE A 264 -16.07 9.99 -6.26
N ASN A 265 -15.26 10.98 -5.92
CA ASN A 265 -13.94 11.13 -6.52
C ASN A 265 -12.99 10.12 -5.87
N PHE A 266 -12.79 8.97 -6.54
CA PHE A 266 -11.96 7.89 -6.03
C PHE A 266 -10.52 8.31 -5.75
N ARG A 267 -9.92 9.18 -6.58
CA ARG A 267 -8.55 9.66 -6.38
C ARG A 267 -8.42 10.52 -5.13
N LYS A 268 -9.43 11.36 -4.84
CA LYS A 268 -9.48 12.10 -3.59
C LYS A 268 -9.64 11.16 -2.40
N LEU A 269 -10.55 10.18 -2.49
CA LEU A 269 -10.73 9.17 -1.45
C LEU A 269 -9.44 8.40 -1.16
N GLN A 270 -8.76 7.92 -2.21
CA GLN A 270 -7.48 7.22 -2.11
C GLN A 270 -6.41 8.07 -1.41
N ALA A 271 -6.32 9.36 -1.74
CA ALA A 271 -5.38 10.28 -1.09
C ALA A 271 -5.71 10.48 0.41
N GLU A 272 -6.98 10.64 0.77
CA GLU A 272 -7.43 10.80 2.16
C GLU A 272 -7.16 9.53 2.99
N VAL A 273 -7.45 8.34 2.44
CA VAL A 273 -7.16 7.05 3.09
C VAL A 273 -5.66 6.89 3.30
N LYS A 274 -4.85 7.17 2.27
CA LYS A 274 -3.38 7.05 2.35
C LYS A 274 -2.80 8.01 3.39
N ALA A 275 -3.25 9.27 3.40
CA ALA A 275 -2.80 10.26 4.37
C ALA A 275 -3.19 9.89 5.81
N ALA A 276 -4.39 9.32 6.01
CA ALA A 276 -4.80 8.80 7.30
C ALA A 276 -3.96 7.59 7.72
N PHE A 277 -3.71 6.64 6.81
CA PHE A 277 -2.88 5.47 7.07
C PHE A 277 -1.47 5.87 7.51
N ASP A 278 -0.82 6.77 6.77
CA ASP A 278 0.52 7.26 7.09
C ASP A 278 0.55 8.00 8.43
N ARG A 279 -0.46 8.82 8.73
CA ARG A 279 -0.59 9.52 10.02
C ARG A 279 -0.73 8.55 11.18
N GLU A 280 -1.60 7.54 11.06
CA GLU A 280 -1.85 6.60 12.15
C GLU A 280 -0.66 5.68 12.39
N THR A 281 0.01 5.23 11.32
CA THR A 281 1.07 4.23 11.42
C THR A 281 2.49 4.80 11.48
N GLY A 282 2.67 6.07 11.13
CA GLY A 282 3.97 6.70 10.95
C GLY A 282 4.70 6.22 9.68
N ARG A 283 4.03 5.50 8.76
CA ARG A 283 4.62 5.06 7.49
C ARG A 283 4.97 6.28 6.64
N THR A 284 6.21 6.34 6.18
CA THR A 284 6.68 7.34 5.21
C THR A 284 7.14 6.64 3.95
N THR A 285 6.68 7.12 2.79
CA THR A 285 7.15 6.63 1.48
C THR A 285 7.94 7.74 0.82
N THR A 286 9.26 7.56 0.71
CA THR A 286 10.16 8.58 0.17
C THR A 286 10.30 8.46 -1.34
N PHE A 287 10.68 9.55 -2.01
CA PHE A 287 10.89 9.53 -3.46
C PHE A 287 11.95 8.49 -3.86
N ALA A 288 13.02 8.35 -3.07
CA ALA A 288 14.04 7.31 -3.25
C ALA A 288 13.45 5.89 -3.18
N ALA A 289 12.60 5.61 -2.19
CA ALA A 289 11.95 4.32 -2.04
C ALA A 289 11.05 3.98 -3.24
N ASN A 290 10.30 4.96 -3.74
CA ASN A 290 9.47 4.80 -4.94
C ASN A 290 10.30 4.61 -6.22
N LEU A 291 11.45 5.29 -6.33
CA LEU A 291 12.37 5.09 -7.43
C LEU A 291 12.95 3.67 -7.43
N ALA A 292 13.35 3.15 -6.26
CA ALA A 292 13.84 1.77 -6.11
C ALA A 292 12.78 0.72 -6.47
N ARG A 293 11.49 1.05 -6.29
CA ARG A 293 10.35 0.20 -6.66
C ARG A 293 9.92 0.35 -8.12
N ASN A 294 10.61 1.18 -8.91
CA ASN A 294 10.24 1.47 -10.29
C ASN A 294 8.81 2.04 -10.42
N THR A 295 8.38 2.85 -9.45
CA THR A 295 7.07 3.52 -9.44
C THR A 295 6.94 4.55 -10.57
N TYR A 296 8.05 5.19 -10.94
CA TYR A 296 8.07 6.24 -11.96
C TYR A 296 8.80 5.75 -13.21
N SER A 297 8.19 5.92 -14.38
CA SER A 297 8.77 5.57 -15.68
C SER A 297 9.75 6.65 -16.17
N LYS A 298 9.47 7.92 -15.90
CA LYS A 298 10.38 9.03 -16.22
C LYS A 298 10.14 10.28 -15.38
N MET A 299 11.13 11.17 -15.38
CA MET A 299 11.04 12.53 -14.87
C MET A 299 11.38 13.52 -15.98
N ILE A 300 10.53 14.53 -16.18
CA ILE A 300 10.75 15.60 -17.17
C ILE A 300 11.20 16.85 -16.40
N VAL A 301 12.37 17.37 -16.74
CA VAL A 301 12.97 18.53 -16.08
C VAL A 301 13.14 19.64 -17.10
N ALA A 302 12.46 20.77 -16.91
CA ALA A 302 12.66 21.95 -17.73
C ALA A 302 13.52 22.99 -17.00
N LYS A 303 14.45 23.60 -17.75
CA LYS A 303 15.34 24.67 -17.26
C LYS A 303 14.56 25.87 -16.70
N GLY A 304 13.40 26.15 -17.28
CA GLY A 304 12.54 27.29 -16.93
C GLY A 304 11.50 27.00 -15.85
N ASP A 305 11.42 25.78 -15.32
CA ASP A 305 10.44 25.45 -14.29
C ASP A 305 10.74 26.20 -12.97
N GLU A 306 9.71 26.40 -12.18
CA GLU A 306 9.86 26.87 -10.80
C GLU A 306 10.63 25.84 -9.96
N ASN A 307 11.42 26.31 -8.99
CA ASN A 307 12.22 25.49 -8.08
C ASN A 307 13.42 24.78 -8.73
N GLN A 308 14.01 25.40 -9.75
CA GLN A 308 15.35 25.04 -10.22
C GLN A 308 16.42 25.87 -9.51
N SER A 309 17.56 25.26 -9.16
CA SER A 309 18.63 26.01 -8.54
C SER A 309 19.42 26.84 -9.56
N ALA A 310 20.05 27.93 -9.09
CA ALA A 310 20.92 28.76 -9.93
C ALA A 310 22.09 27.97 -10.53
N ALA A 311 22.63 27.01 -9.78
CA ALA A 311 23.68 26.11 -10.26
C ALA A 311 23.18 25.23 -11.42
N PHE A 312 21.98 24.65 -11.30
CA PHE A 312 21.38 23.86 -12.38
C PHE A 312 21.12 24.70 -13.63
N THR A 313 20.47 25.85 -13.49
CA THR A 313 20.13 26.71 -14.64
C THR A 313 21.37 27.26 -15.34
N THR A 314 22.43 27.56 -14.58
CA THR A 314 23.75 27.95 -15.13
C THR A 314 24.40 26.80 -15.88
N ALA A 315 24.47 25.60 -15.28
CA ALA A 315 25.04 24.42 -15.91
C ALA A 315 24.34 24.08 -17.23
N TYR A 316 23.01 24.13 -17.24
CA TYR A 316 22.20 23.90 -18.43
C TYR A 316 22.51 24.93 -19.52
N THR A 317 22.54 26.22 -19.16
CA THR A 317 22.81 27.31 -20.12
C THR A 317 24.21 27.22 -20.71
N SER A 318 25.21 26.89 -19.88
CA SER A 318 26.58 26.66 -20.31
C SER A 318 26.67 25.48 -21.28
N ALA A 319 25.98 24.38 -20.98
CA ALA A 319 25.95 23.21 -21.84
C ALA A 319 25.27 23.50 -23.19
N ALA A 320 24.12 24.16 -23.18
CA ALA A 320 23.42 24.58 -24.40
C ALA A 320 24.29 25.50 -25.28
N THR A 321 25.00 26.45 -24.66
CA THR A 321 25.92 27.36 -25.34
C THR A 321 27.11 26.60 -25.93
N ALA A 322 27.70 25.67 -25.18
CA ALA A 322 28.83 24.87 -25.65
C ALA A 322 28.45 23.96 -26.83
N VAL A 323 27.26 23.37 -26.82
CA VAL A 323 26.72 22.59 -27.94
C VAL A 323 26.54 23.49 -29.18
N LYS A 324 25.95 24.68 -29.02
CA LYS A 324 25.75 25.64 -30.11
C LYS A 324 27.07 26.12 -30.72
N THR A 325 28.09 26.33 -29.88
CA THR A 325 29.43 26.72 -30.32
C THR A 325 30.13 25.57 -31.07
N ALA A 326 29.94 24.32 -30.63
CA ALA A 326 30.50 23.16 -31.31
C ALA A 326 29.84 22.88 -32.68
N SER A 327 28.57 23.26 -32.84
CA SER A 327 27.88 23.24 -34.14
C SER A 327 26.73 24.24 -34.15
N ALA A 328 26.82 25.25 -35.02
CA ALA A 328 25.77 26.27 -35.17
C ALA A 328 24.42 25.68 -35.62
N ALA A 329 24.39 24.50 -36.23
CA ALA A 329 23.15 23.81 -36.64
C ALA A 329 22.40 23.16 -35.47
N LEU A 330 23.08 22.92 -34.35
CA LEU A 330 22.52 22.25 -33.18
C LEU A 330 21.95 23.25 -32.18
N THR A 331 20.79 22.95 -31.60
CA THR A 331 20.21 23.69 -30.49
C THR A 331 19.66 22.69 -29.47
N LEU A 332 20.16 22.74 -28.25
CA LEU A 332 19.66 21.92 -27.13
C LEU A 332 18.26 22.39 -26.74
N ALA A 333 17.31 21.48 -26.53
CA ALA A 333 16.01 21.82 -25.97
C ALA A 333 16.15 22.35 -24.53
N ASP A 334 15.20 23.15 -24.06
CA ASP A 334 15.18 23.68 -22.69
C ASP A 334 14.69 22.67 -21.63
N GLN A 335 14.59 21.39 -21.99
CA GLN A 335 14.25 20.30 -21.09
C GLN A 335 15.02 19.01 -21.41
N PHE A 336 15.14 18.14 -20.41
CA PHE A 336 15.56 16.74 -20.58
C PHE A 336 14.59 15.77 -19.90
N GLU A 337 14.69 14.50 -20.27
CA GLU A 337 14.04 13.40 -19.56
C GLU A 337 15.07 12.56 -18.81
N LEU A 338 14.76 12.14 -17.58
CA LEU A 338 15.41 11.00 -16.93
C LEU A 338 14.43 9.84 -17.00
N ARG A 339 14.68 8.88 -17.90
CA ARG A 339 13.89 7.65 -18.01
C ARG A 339 14.43 6.65 -17.00
N PHE A 340 13.57 6.10 -16.14
CA PHE A 340 13.95 5.13 -15.13
C PHE A 340 13.58 3.72 -15.59
N GLY A 341 14.39 2.75 -15.21
CA GLY A 341 14.12 1.36 -15.55
C GLY A 341 14.98 0.40 -14.76
N THR A 342 14.94 -0.88 -15.18
CA THR A 342 15.77 -1.92 -14.58
C THR A 342 16.41 -2.79 -15.67
N VAL A 343 17.66 -3.17 -15.45
CA VAL A 343 18.38 -4.13 -16.29
C VAL A 343 18.86 -5.27 -15.40
N ILE A 344 18.37 -6.48 -15.65
CA ILE A 344 18.68 -7.68 -14.84
C ILE A 344 18.44 -7.39 -13.33
N GLY A 345 17.30 -6.76 -13.02
CA GLY A 345 16.90 -6.39 -11.67
C GLY A 345 17.68 -5.25 -11.02
N LYS A 346 18.63 -4.61 -11.73
CA LYS A 346 19.38 -3.46 -11.22
C LYS A 346 18.78 -2.15 -11.72
N PRO A 347 18.53 -1.16 -10.85
CA PRO A 347 18.04 0.15 -11.27
C PRO A 347 19.01 0.86 -12.23
N VAL A 348 18.47 1.43 -13.29
CA VAL A 348 19.18 2.25 -14.27
C VAL A 348 18.38 3.51 -14.56
N ALA A 349 19.05 4.54 -15.05
CA ALA A 349 18.41 5.73 -15.59
C ALA A 349 19.06 6.13 -16.90
N THR A 350 18.28 6.62 -17.84
CA THR A 350 18.75 7.15 -19.11
C THR A 350 18.37 8.62 -19.20
N LEU A 351 19.39 9.49 -19.21
CA LEU A 351 19.21 10.89 -19.54
C LEU A 351 19.01 11.03 -21.03
N VAL A 352 17.91 11.67 -21.41
CA VAL A 352 17.53 11.94 -22.79
C VAL A 352 17.57 13.44 -23.02
N MET A 353 18.55 13.87 -23.81
CA MET A 353 18.66 15.24 -24.27
C MET A 353 18.05 15.33 -25.66
N THR A 354 17.02 16.16 -25.84
CA THR A 354 16.49 16.47 -27.17
C THR A 354 17.33 17.60 -27.77
N VAL A 355 17.83 17.39 -28.98
CA VAL A 355 18.63 18.36 -29.73
C VAL A 355 17.96 18.60 -31.07
N LYS A 356 17.73 19.86 -31.40
CA LYS A 356 17.29 20.27 -32.72
C LYS A 356 18.51 20.41 -33.63
N ASN A 357 18.52 19.70 -34.74
CA ASN A 357 19.51 19.78 -35.79
C ASN A 357 18.83 20.31 -37.07
N GLY A 358 18.94 21.61 -37.32
CA GLY A 358 18.18 22.26 -38.38
C GLY A 358 16.66 22.13 -38.18
N SER A 359 15.99 21.36 -39.03
CA SER A 359 14.54 21.14 -38.97
C SER A 359 14.14 19.82 -38.30
N THR A 360 15.10 18.96 -37.95
CA THR A 360 14.85 17.65 -37.34
C THR A 360 15.22 17.66 -35.86
N ASN A 361 14.51 16.89 -35.05
CA ASN A 361 14.90 16.61 -33.67
C ASN A 361 15.62 15.27 -33.59
N GLU A 362 16.69 15.23 -32.81
CA GLU A 362 17.41 14.01 -32.45
C GLU A 362 17.47 13.87 -30.93
N GLU A 363 17.48 12.64 -30.44
CA GLU A 363 17.64 12.32 -29.02
C GLU A 363 19.05 11.79 -28.78
N TRP A 364 19.72 12.36 -27.78
CA TRP A 364 20.99 11.89 -27.27
C TRP A 364 20.79 11.22 -25.91
N PHE A 365 21.29 10.00 -25.79
CA PHE A 365 21.08 9.15 -24.61
C PHE A 365 22.38 9.04 -23.80
N TYR A 366 22.28 9.18 -22.48
CA TYR A 366 23.37 8.94 -21.53
C TYR A 366 22.88 8.04 -20.41
N ASN A 367 23.49 6.86 -20.29
CA ASN A 367 23.03 5.82 -19.39
C ASN A 367 23.76 5.87 -18.05
N TYR A 368 23.00 5.71 -16.97
CA TYR A 368 23.47 5.76 -15.61
C TYR A 368 23.13 4.48 -14.87
N LYS A 369 24.11 3.95 -14.16
CA LYS A 369 23.85 3.03 -13.06
C LYS A 369 23.26 3.82 -11.90
N VAL A 370 22.14 3.34 -11.35
CA VAL A 370 21.46 3.98 -10.22
C VAL A 370 21.63 3.13 -8.97
N THR A 371 22.04 3.75 -7.87
CA THR A 371 22.09 3.10 -6.55
C THR A 371 21.20 3.85 -5.57
N VAL A 372 20.33 3.13 -4.87
CA VAL A 372 19.43 3.69 -3.85
C VAL A 372 19.78 3.12 -2.49
N THR A 373 20.09 3.99 -1.52
CA THR A 373 20.41 3.65 -0.13
C THR A 373 19.70 4.60 0.81
N GLY A 374 18.60 4.14 1.43
CA GLY A 374 17.71 5.02 2.18
C GLY A 374 17.14 6.10 1.26
N ASP A 375 17.30 7.37 1.64
CA ASP A 375 16.87 8.53 0.83
C ASP A 375 17.92 9.02 -0.18
N LYS A 376 19.07 8.34 -0.24
CA LYS A 376 20.13 8.69 -1.18
C LYS A 376 19.97 7.90 -2.48
N VAL A 377 20.03 8.60 -3.59
CA VAL A 377 20.05 8.08 -4.96
C VAL A 377 21.30 8.62 -5.64
N THR A 378 22.19 7.75 -6.10
CA THR A 378 23.38 8.14 -6.86
C THR A 378 23.28 7.70 -8.31
N PHE A 379 23.79 8.55 -9.20
CA PHE A 379 23.89 8.30 -10.63
C PHE A 379 25.37 8.22 -11.01
N VAL A 380 25.77 7.14 -11.68
CA VAL A 380 27.13 6.97 -12.20
C VAL A 380 27.02 6.66 -13.69
N LEU A 381 27.58 7.52 -14.54
CA LEU A 381 27.53 7.33 -15.98
C LEU A 381 28.21 6.00 -16.35
N ASP A 382 27.50 5.13 -17.07
CA ASP A 382 27.97 3.80 -17.46
C ASP A 382 27.48 3.44 -18.86
N ASN A 383 28.43 3.41 -19.79
CA ASN A 383 28.16 3.16 -21.22
C ASN A 383 28.24 1.68 -21.57
N THR A 384 28.53 0.82 -20.59
CA THR A 384 28.60 -0.63 -20.77
C THR A 384 27.25 -1.30 -20.51
N ILE A 385 26.25 -0.56 -20.03
CA ILE A 385 24.90 -1.05 -19.81
C ILE A 385 24.29 -1.46 -21.16
N THR A 386 23.92 -2.74 -21.26
CA THR A 386 23.21 -3.30 -22.41
C THR A 386 21.70 -3.40 -22.11
N GLY A 387 20.86 -3.42 -23.14
CA GLY A 387 19.38 -3.47 -22.96
C GLY A 387 18.72 -2.12 -22.68
N VAL A 388 19.47 -1.02 -22.84
CA VAL A 388 18.99 0.38 -22.79
C VAL A 388 19.28 1.07 -24.13
N GLU A 389 18.77 2.29 -24.32
CA GLU A 389 19.02 3.06 -25.52
C GLU A 389 20.53 3.26 -25.78
N THR A 390 20.94 3.06 -27.04
CA THR A 390 22.33 3.25 -27.45
C THR A 390 22.72 4.73 -27.35
N ASP A 391 23.85 5.02 -26.71
CA ASP A 391 24.35 6.38 -26.60
C ASP A 391 24.66 6.96 -27.99
N LYS A 392 23.91 8.01 -28.36
CA LYS A 392 24.09 8.81 -29.58
C LYS A 392 24.77 10.16 -29.33
N GLY A 393 24.98 10.52 -28.07
CA GLY A 393 25.50 11.81 -27.62
C GLY A 393 26.98 11.81 -27.25
N THR A 394 27.69 10.68 -27.38
CA THR A 394 29.05 10.49 -26.89
C THR A 394 30.02 11.57 -27.39
N LYS A 395 29.88 11.98 -28.65
CA LYS A 395 30.67 13.05 -29.28
C LYS A 395 30.55 14.40 -28.55
N TYR A 396 29.39 14.69 -27.95
CA TYR A 396 29.07 15.98 -27.34
C TYR A 396 29.15 15.98 -25.80
N ARG A 397 29.67 14.90 -25.20
CA ARG A 397 29.89 14.83 -23.74
C ARG A 397 30.75 15.96 -23.19
N PRO A 398 31.85 16.41 -23.84
CA PRO A 398 32.62 17.54 -23.33
C PRO A 398 31.78 18.81 -23.19
N GLN A 399 30.88 19.07 -24.14
CA GLN A 399 29.98 20.23 -24.12
C GLN A 399 28.88 20.07 -23.06
N LEU A 400 28.38 18.86 -22.85
CA LEU A 400 27.34 18.56 -21.86
C LEU A 400 27.87 18.34 -20.45
N LYS A 401 29.20 18.31 -20.26
CA LYS A 401 29.84 18.04 -18.98
C LYS A 401 29.24 18.82 -17.79
N PRO A 402 28.96 20.14 -17.90
CA PRO A 402 28.36 20.86 -16.77
C PRO A 402 27.03 20.28 -16.29
N LEU A 403 26.19 19.81 -17.22
CA LEU A 403 24.89 19.21 -16.89
C LEU A 403 25.04 17.76 -16.39
N LEU A 404 25.93 16.97 -17.03
CA LEU A 404 26.23 15.61 -16.59
C LEU A 404 26.79 15.61 -15.15
N ASP A 405 27.67 16.56 -14.82
CA ASP A 405 28.23 16.72 -13.47
C ASP A 405 27.15 17.02 -12.43
N ILE A 406 26.13 17.83 -12.76
CA ILE A 406 25.00 18.11 -11.85
C ILE A 406 24.21 16.83 -11.57
N ILE A 407 23.99 15.99 -12.58
CA ILE A 407 23.29 14.71 -12.44
C ILE A 407 24.12 13.72 -11.62
N GLU A 408 25.43 13.63 -11.84
CA GLU A 408 26.31 12.73 -11.06
C GLU A 408 26.52 13.20 -9.61
N GLN A 409 26.41 14.50 -9.34
CA GLN A 409 26.42 15.05 -7.98
C GLN A 409 25.09 14.88 -7.25
N ALA A 410 24.00 14.59 -7.96
CA ALA A 410 22.69 14.33 -7.38
C ALA A 410 22.77 13.19 -6.37
N SER A 411 22.21 13.42 -5.18
CA SER A 411 22.30 12.45 -4.09
C SER A 411 21.01 12.33 -3.31
N THR A 412 20.39 13.42 -2.87
CA THR A 412 19.20 13.31 -2.02
C THR A 412 17.96 13.44 -2.88
N ALA A 413 17.14 12.40 -2.93
CA ALA A 413 15.91 12.38 -3.69
C ALA A 413 14.74 12.83 -2.80
N ALA A 414 14.00 13.85 -3.24
CA ALA A 414 12.84 14.35 -2.51
C ALA A 414 11.69 14.70 -3.46
N PHE A 415 10.47 14.55 -2.99
CA PHE A 415 9.33 15.24 -3.58
C PHE A 415 9.52 16.76 -3.43
N LEU A 416 8.95 17.54 -4.34
CA LEU A 416 8.99 18.99 -4.25
C LEU A 416 8.27 19.47 -2.98
N SER A 417 7.09 18.91 -2.71
CA SER A 417 6.38 19.06 -1.45
C SER A 417 5.40 17.91 -1.22
N PRO A 418 4.92 17.70 0.03
CA PRO A 418 3.97 16.64 0.35
C PRO A 418 2.67 16.71 -0.46
N GLU A 419 2.19 17.90 -0.80
CA GLU A 419 1.00 18.11 -1.65
C GLU A 419 1.26 17.95 -3.16
N HIS A 420 2.53 17.86 -3.59
CA HIS A 420 2.93 17.70 -4.99
C HIS A 420 3.72 16.40 -5.22
N LEU A 421 3.12 15.23 -4.89
CA LEU A 421 3.69 13.90 -5.15
C LEU A 421 3.88 13.58 -6.66
N THR A 422 3.49 14.49 -7.54
CA THR A 422 3.72 14.45 -8.99
C THR A 422 4.97 15.21 -9.42
N LYS A 423 5.66 15.90 -8.51
CA LYS A 423 6.94 16.57 -8.75
C LYS A 423 8.01 16.06 -7.80
N GLY A 424 9.13 15.61 -8.37
CA GLY A 424 10.27 15.06 -7.63
C GLY A 424 11.57 15.63 -8.15
N GLY A 425 12.63 15.51 -7.38
CA GLY A 425 13.91 16.07 -7.76
C GLY A 425 15.04 15.56 -6.91
N PHE A 426 16.23 16.06 -7.23
CA PHE A 426 17.46 15.66 -6.58
C PHE A 426 18.25 16.87 -6.12
N LYS A 427 18.82 16.77 -4.92
CA LYS A 427 19.77 17.74 -4.36
C LYS A 427 21.18 17.16 -4.37
N GLY A 428 22.17 18.02 -4.57
CA GLY A 428 23.59 17.66 -4.61
C GLY A 428 24.11 17.15 -3.26
N SER A 429 24.99 16.14 -3.30
CA SER A 429 25.65 15.58 -2.10
C SER A 429 26.63 16.55 -1.44
N VAL A 430 27.39 17.28 -2.25
CA VAL A 430 28.45 18.20 -1.78
C VAL A 430 27.93 19.63 -1.68
N ASN A 431 27.21 20.08 -2.71
CA ASN A 431 26.56 21.38 -2.73
C ASN A 431 25.03 21.19 -2.68
N THR A 432 24.46 21.33 -1.48
CA THR A 432 23.01 21.20 -1.26
C THR A 432 22.20 22.34 -1.90
N SER A 433 22.87 23.41 -2.36
CA SER A 433 22.26 24.47 -3.18
C SER A 433 22.22 24.12 -4.68
N SER A 434 22.82 22.99 -5.08
CA SER A 434 22.63 22.40 -6.40
C SER A 434 21.42 21.47 -6.35
N TYR A 435 20.36 21.79 -7.09
CA TYR A 435 19.17 20.93 -7.17
C TYR A 435 18.39 21.17 -8.44
N PHE A 436 17.65 20.14 -8.84
CA PHE A 436 16.69 20.22 -9.92
C PHE A 436 15.47 19.36 -9.62
N TYR A 437 14.30 19.84 -10.04
CA TYR A 437 13.02 19.17 -9.88
C TYR A 437 12.33 19.00 -11.23
N GLY A 438 11.44 18.03 -11.33
CA GLY A 438 10.74 17.75 -12.56
C GLY A 438 9.40 17.08 -12.30
N SER A 439 8.61 16.99 -13.37
CA SER A 439 7.35 16.26 -13.35
C SER A 439 7.62 14.77 -13.44
N LEU A 440 7.07 14.01 -12.49
CA LEU A 440 7.18 12.56 -12.42
C LEU A 440 6.05 11.92 -13.21
N ILE A 441 6.40 10.98 -14.08
CA ILE A 441 5.47 10.18 -14.87
C ILE A 441 5.50 8.75 -14.34
N ARG A 442 4.32 8.20 -14.07
CA ARG A 442 4.10 6.86 -13.50
C ARG A 442 4.05 5.77 -14.57
#